data_AF-A0A519HME4-F1
#
_entry.id   AF-A0A519HME4-F1
#
_cell.length_a   1.000
_cell.length_b   1.000
_cell.length_c   1.000
_cell.angle_alpha   90.00
_cell.angle_beta   90.00
_cell.angle_gamma   90.00
#
_symmetry.space_group_name_H-M   'P 1'
#
loop_
_entity.id
_entity.type
_entity.pdbx_description
1 polymer ?
#
loop_
_entity_poly.entity_id
_entity_poly.type
_entity_poly.pdbx_seq_one_letter_code
_entity_poly.pdbx_strand_id
1 'polypeptide(L)' 'PILGDATHGKGPLNRAVATWLGQRRLWLHARHLHLTHPVTGAFLCLQAPPDASWPR' A
#
# COMPACT_ATOMS: atom_id res chain seq x y z
N PRO A 1 -1.58 6.70 -12.32
CA PRO A 1 -0.37 6.02 -11.80
C PRO A 1 -0.48 5.92 -10.28
N ILE A 2 0.04 4.85 -9.67
CA ILE A 2 0.12 4.76 -8.21
C ILE A 2 1.19 5.75 -7.72
N LEU A 3 0.92 6.44 -6.61
CA LEU A 3 1.86 7.42 -6.07
C LEU A 3 3.13 6.72 -5.59
N GLY A 4 4.28 7.28 -5.99
CA GLY A 4 5.58 6.71 -5.65
C GLY A 4 5.97 5.47 -6.45
N ASP A 5 5.19 5.06 -7.46
CA ASP A 5 5.58 4.06 -8.43
C ASP A 5 6.74 4.57 -9.30
N ALA A 6 7.89 3.91 -9.25
CA ALA A 6 9.08 4.30 -10.01
C ALA A 6 9.10 3.74 -11.44
N THR A 7 8.28 2.73 -11.74
CA THR A 7 8.29 2.00 -13.02
C THR A 7 7.24 2.56 -13.97
N HIS A 8 6.02 2.80 -13.47
CA HIS A 8 4.90 3.30 -14.27
C HIS A 8 4.37 4.65 -13.78
N GLY A 9 5.02 5.24 -12.77
CA GLY A 9 4.63 6.53 -12.22
C GLY A 9 5.16 7.74 -12.98
N LYS A 10 4.78 8.92 -12.50
CA LYS A 10 5.20 10.22 -13.06
C LYS A 10 6.25 10.84 -12.15
N GLY A 11 7.49 10.95 -12.62
CA GLY A 11 8.62 11.47 -11.83
C GLY A 11 8.37 12.81 -11.13
N PRO A 12 7.90 13.87 -11.82
CA PRO A 12 7.58 15.16 -11.18
C PRO A 12 6.52 15.04 -10.08
N LEU A 13 5.45 14.28 -10.34
CA LEU A 13 4.38 14.04 -9.35
C LEU A 13 4.92 13.30 -8.12
N ASN A 14 5.70 12.23 -8.33
CA ASN A 14 6.29 11.46 -7.23
C ASN A 14 7.22 12.30 -6.36
N ARG A 15 8.01 13.20 -6.95
CA ARG A 15 8.85 14.13 -6.20
C ARG A 15 8.01 15.12 -5.39
N ALA A 16 7.02 15.75 -6.02
CA ALA A 16 6.13 16.70 -5.34
C ALA A 16 5.40 16.05 -4.14
N VAL A 17 4.86 14.85 -4.34
CA VAL A 17 4.18 14.09 -3.29
C VAL A 17 5.16 13.64 -2.21
N ALA A 18 6.38 13.22 -2.56
CA ALA A 18 7.38 12.85 -1.58
C ALA A 18 7.80 14.04 -0.71
N THR A 19 7.90 15.24 -1.29
CA THR A 19 8.13 16.48 -0.54
C THR A 19 6.96 16.80 0.38
N TRP A 20 5.72 16.70 -0.12
CA TRP A 20 4.51 17.01 0.66
C TRP A 20 4.29 16.03 1.83
N LEU A 21 4.52 14.73 1.62
CA LEU A 21 4.32 13.68 2.64
C LEU A 21 5.57 13.43 3.50
N GLY A 22 6.71 14.06 3.18
CA GLY A 22 7.98 13.86 3.88
C GLY A 22 8.59 12.45 3.69
N GLN A 23 8.13 11.69 2.71
CA GLN A 23 8.56 10.30 2.49
C GLN A 23 8.47 9.85 1.04
N ARG A 24 9.41 9.01 0.61
CA ARG A 24 9.46 8.47 -0.75
C ARG A 24 9.27 6.94 -0.73
N ARG A 25 8.03 6.51 -0.97
CA ARG A 25 7.66 5.09 -1.09
C ARG A 25 6.53 4.90 -2.10
N LEU A 26 6.31 3.65 -2.51
CA LEU A 26 5.07 3.25 -3.17
C LEU A 26 3.91 3.33 -2.18
N TRP A 27 2.88 4.08 -2.53
CA TRP A 27 1.65 4.20 -1.74
C TRP A 27 0.63 3.16 -2.18
N LEU A 28 0.94 1.91 -1.88
CA LEU A 28 0.09 0.75 -2.12
C LEU A 28 0.10 -0.13 -0.87
N HIS A 29 -1.08 -0.47 -0.35
CA HIS A 29 -1.21 -1.29 0.86
C HIS A 29 -2.28 -2.36 0.69
N ALA A 30 -1.91 -3.60 1.01
CA ALA A 30 -2.83 -4.73 1.03
C ALA A 30 -3.58 -4.76 2.36
N ARG A 31 -4.71 -4.05 2.42
CA ARG A 31 -5.51 -3.90 3.65
C ARG A 31 -6.23 -5.18 4.09
N HIS A 32 -6.65 -6.01 3.13
CA HIS A 32 -7.41 -7.22 3.37
C HIS A 32 -6.83 -8.38 2.57
N LEU A 33 -6.79 -9.57 3.17
CA LEU A 33 -6.47 -10.81 2.49
C LEU A 33 -7.50 -11.87 2.87
N HIS A 34 -8.17 -12.41 1.87
CA HIS A 34 -9.04 -13.58 2.01
C HIS A 34 -8.35 -14.78 1.38
N LEU A 35 -8.28 -15.88 2.13
CA LEU A 35 -7.68 -17.11 1.66
C LEU A 35 -8.28 -18.32 2.36
N THR A 36 -8.15 -19.48 1.74
CA THR A 36 -8.44 -20.76 2.38
C THR A 36 -7.17 -21.23 3.11
N HIS A 37 -7.29 -21.58 4.39
CA HIS A 37 -6.18 -22.12 5.17
C HIS A 37 -5.70 -23.44 4.52
N PRO A 38 -4.41 -23.59 4.19
CA PRO A 38 -3.93 -24.70 3.36
C PRO A 38 -4.04 -26.08 4.01
N VAL A 39 -4.00 -26.16 5.35
CA VAL A 39 -4.14 -27.42 6.11
C VAL A 39 -5.60 -27.71 6.51
N THR A 40 -6.29 -26.76 7.13
CA THR A 40 -7.64 -26.99 7.69
C THR A 40 -8.78 -26.76 6.71
N GLY A 41 -8.53 -26.11 5.56
CA GLY A 41 -9.58 -25.71 4.63
C GLY A 41 -10.49 -24.57 5.14
N ALA A 42 -10.23 -24.02 6.33
CA ALA A 42 -11.03 -22.95 6.89
C ALA A 42 -10.86 -21.65 6.09
N PHE A 43 -11.93 -20.89 5.93
CA PHE A 43 -11.84 -19.56 5.32
C PHE A 43 -11.23 -18.56 6.32
N LEU A 44 -10.21 -17.84 5.89
CA LEU A 44 -9.54 -16.81 6.68
C LEU A 44 -9.81 -15.43 6.10
N CYS A 45 -10.14 -14.48 6.99
CA CYS A 45 -10.19 -13.06 6.70
C CYS A 45 -9.13 -12.35 7.55
N LEU A 46 -8.06 -11.88 6.89
CA LEU A 46 -6.96 -11.17 7.54
C LEU A 46 -7.05 -9.68 7.24
N GLN A 47 -6.80 -8.85 8.25
CA GLN A 47 -6.82 -7.40 8.13
C GLN A 47 -5.48 -6.82 8.58
N ALA A 48 -4.92 -5.91 7.79
CA ALA A 48 -3.75 -5.11 8.14
C ALA A 48 -4.16 -3.63 8.10
N PRO A 49 -4.35 -2.96 9.26
CA PRO A 49 -4.64 -1.54 9.25
C PRO A 49 -3.47 -0.75 8.64
N PRO A 50 -3.73 0.37 7.95
CA PRO A 50 -2.66 1.26 7.51
C PRO A 50 -1.86 1.77 8.73
N ASP A 51 -0.55 1.93 8.57
CA ASP A 51 0.29 2.50 9.60
C ASP A 51 0.03 4.02 9.78
N ALA A 52 0.63 4.62 10.80
CA ALA A 52 0.39 6.01 11.18
C ALA A 52 0.80 7.06 10.12
N SER A 53 1.58 6.67 9.11
CA SER A 53 2.03 7.57 8.05
C SER A 53 0.99 7.79 6.95
N TRP A 54 -0.13 7.06 6.97
CA TRP A 54 -1.23 7.26 6.02
C TRP A 54 -2.03 8.51 6.38
N PRO A 55 -2.26 9.43 5.42
CA PRO A 55 -3.13 10.58 5.67
C PRO A 55 -4.54 10.09 6.00
N ARG A 56 -5.19 10.77 6.96
CA ARG A 56 -6.58 10.51 7.36
C ARG A 56 -7.57 11.08 6.36
#